data_AF-A0A7N8XHG0-F1
#
_entry.id   AF-A0A7N8XHG0-F1
#
_cell.length_a   1.000
_cell.length_b   1.000
_cell.length_c   1.000
_cell.angle_alpha   90.00
_cell.angle_beta   90.00
_cell.angle_gamma   90.00
#
_symmetry.space_group_name_H-M   'P 1'
#
loop_
_entity.id
_entity.type
_entity.pdbx_description
1 polymer ?
#
loop_
_entity_poly.entity_id
_entity_poly.type
_entity_poly.pdbx_seq_one_letter_code
_entity_poly.pdbx_strand_id
1 'polypeptide(L)'
;RKCTFSFIPYVSHTSSVVVTSDRSQYFEYEQVSLSCQHFSSGDWTVWRYTDKGLELSQCGSGWGVQTSSSCNMKTVKLSSSGVYWCESNHRLSSVAINITVTDRPVILQSPVLPVTEGHDVTLHCKTKSPPSNLQAHFYKHDSLISSGPTGHMTIHGFSKADEGVYTCDVKGQGQSPPSWLLLRDDSDRASLTVSPDSSQHFEYEDLSLSCGANSSYHGWRVRRVPTSGGKISSCGEAWGTPTPFGCLIQTAKQPDSAVFWCESPTRQRSNSVNITVHGGAVILQSPVLPVMEGENITLICRTQTSSDLPADFYKHGSLIIDRPTGHVTILHVSKADEGVYRCNIRGHGESPPSWLFVRSEKMPVTMTTPRPPGEPGNGLDPDYDDVTTEHQF
;
A
#
# COMPACT_ATOMS: atom_id res chain seq x y z
N ARG A 1 6.37 -37.22 -32.69
CA ARG A 1 5.73 -35.90 -32.44
C ARG A 1 6.18 -35.45 -31.05
N LYS A 2 7.08 -34.46 -30.95
CA LYS A 2 7.52 -33.89 -29.67
C LYS A 2 6.56 -32.73 -29.35
N CYS A 3 5.85 -32.80 -28.22
CA CYS A 3 5.08 -31.68 -27.71
C CYS A 3 6.01 -30.77 -26.91
N THR A 4 6.31 -29.61 -27.46
CA THR A 4 6.99 -28.51 -26.76
C THR A 4 5.93 -27.80 -25.93
N PHE A 5 5.98 -27.92 -24.60
CA PHE A 5 5.20 -27.07 -23.71
C PHE A 5 5.84 -25.68 -23.70
N SER A 6 5.22 -24.73 -24.41
CA SER A 6 5.52 -23.32 -24.28
C SER A 6 4.93 -22.85 -22.95
N PHE A 7 5.78 -22.60 -21.96
CA PHE A 7 5.40 -21.80 -20.81
C PHE A 7 5.27 -20.36 -21.28
N ILE A 8 4.04 -19.89 -21.42
CA ILE A 8 3.74 -18.46 -21.54
C ILE A 8 3.90 -17.91 -20.12
N PRO A 9 4.89 -17.04 -19.83
CA PRO A 9 4.95 -16.39 -18.54
C PRO A 9 3.71 -15.51 -18.41
N TYR A 10 2.89 -15.80 -17.41
CA TYR A 10 1.73 -15.01 -17.05
C TYR A 10 2.24 -13.66 -16.53
N VAL A 11 2.17 -12.61 -17.35
CA VAL A 11 2.47 -11.26 -16.91
C VAL A 11 1.31 -10.83 -16.00
N SER A 12 1.50 -11.00 -14.69
CA SER A 12 0.60 -10.43 -13.69
C SER A 12 0.69 -8.91 -13.78
N HIS A 13 -0.15 -8.31 -14.61
CA HIS A 13 -0.38 -6.88 -14.56
C HIS A 13 -1.10 -6.59 -13.24
N THR A 14 -0.34 -6.46 -12.17
CA THR A 14 -0.86 -5.94 -10.91
C THR A 14 -1.25 -4.50 -11.17
N SER A 15 -2.54 -4.27 -11.40
CA SER A 15 -3.11 -2.93 -11.49
C SER A 15 -2.79 -2.20 -10.19
N SER A 16 -1.79 -1.32 -10.24
CA SER A 16 -1.34 -0.55 -9.08
C SER A 16 -2.46 0.39 -8.69
N VAL A 17 -3.08 0.18 -7.52
CA VAL A 17 -3.85 1.28 -6.92
C VAL A 17 -2.89 2.42 -6.67
N VAL A 18 -3.32 3.62 -7.03
CA VAL A 18 -2.54 4.84 -6.88
C VAL A 18 -3.39 5.84 -6.12
N VAL A 19 -2.80 6.43 -5.07
CA VAL A 19 -3.35 7.66 -4.50
C VAL A 19 -3.01 8.78 -5.46
N THR A 20 -4.01 9.35 -6.10
CA THR A 20 -3.81 10.51 -6.97
C THR A 20 -4.23 11.79 -6.27
N SER A 21 -3.47 12.84 -6.56
CA SER A 21 -3.60 14.18 -6.04
C SER A 21 -3.12 15.10 -7.16
N ASP A 22 -3.73 16.27 -7.34
CA ASP A 22 -3.39 17.16 -8.47
C ASP A 22 -1.98 17.73 -8.38
N ARG A 23 -1.39 17.73 -7.18
CA ARG A 23 -0.03 18.23 -6.88
C ARG A 23 0.49 17.66 -5.57
N SER A 24 1.80 17.77 -5.36
CA SER A 24 2.53 17.32 -4.16
C SER A 24 2.55 18.35 -3.02
N GLN A 25 2.28 19.62 -3.33
CA GLN A 25 2.34 20.72 -2.36
C GLN A 25 1.05 21.54 -2.38
N TYR A 26 0.60 21.94 -1.20
CA TYR A 26 -0.61 22.75 -1.00
C TYR A 26 -0.34 23.91 -0.05
N PHE A 27 -1.07 25.00 -0.28
CA PHE A 27 -1.13 26.06 0.71
C PHE A 27 -2.03 25.65 1.87
N GLU A 28 -1.72 26.16 3.06
CA GLU A 28 -2.62 26.01 4.21
C GLU A 28 -4.03 26.52 3.86
N TYR A 29 -5.04 25.78 4.33
CA TYR A 29 -6.47 26.00 4.11
C TYR A 29 -7.00 25.65 2.72
N GLU A 30 -6.20 25.06 1.83
CA GLU A 30 -6.71 24.49 0.58
C GLU A 30 -7.50 23.19 0.81
N GLN A 31 -8.27 22.79 -0.21
CA GLN A 31 -8.95 21.50 -0.26
C GLN A 31 -8.07 20.49 -1.00
N VAL A 32 -8.04 19.25 -0.51
CA VAL A 32 -7.35 18.12 -1.13
C VAL A 32 -8.31 16.95 -1.30
N SER A 33 -8.27 16.29 -2.44
CA SER A 33 -8.99 15.04 -2.71
C SER A 33 -7.99 13.96 -3.08
N LEU A 34 -8.03 12.86 -2.35
CA LEU A 34 -7.16 11.69 -2.56
C LEU A 34 -8.01 10.54 -3.06
N SER A 35 -7.76 10.04 -4.27
CA SER A 35 -8.54 8.91 -4.81
C SER A 35 -7.71 7.64 -4.90
N CYS A 36 -8.32 6.52 -4.53
CA CYS A 36 -7.86 5.16 -4.81
C CYS A 36 -8.42 4.74 -6.16
N GLN A 37 -7.65 4.88 -7.25
CA GLN A 37 -8.12 4.48 -8.57
C GLN A 37 -8.23 2.94 -8.66
N HIS A 38 -9.38 2.44 -9.10
CA HIS A 38 -9.77 1.03 -8.91
C HIS A 38 -9.98 0.28 -10.24
N PHE A 39 -9.55 -0.99 -10.30
CA PHE A 39 -9.91 -1.98 -11.33
C PHE A 39 -10.63 -3.24 -10.78
N SER A 40 -10.77 -3.42 -9.47
CA SER A 40 -11.64 -4.44 -8.84
C SER A 40 -12.74 -3.87 -7.92
N SER A 41 -13.34 -4.66 -7.04
CA SER A 41 -14.51 -4.31 -6.21
C SER A 41 -14.19 -4.31 -4.71
N GLY A 42 -13.00 -3.83 -4.31
CA GLY A 42 -12.56 -3.84 -2.92
C GLY A 42 -12.91 -2.53 -2.21
N ASP A 43 -13.26 -2.60 -0.93
CA ASP A 43 -13.35 -1.38 -0.10
C ASP A 43 -11.91 -0.89 0.20
N TRP A 44 -11.47 0.18 -0.49
CA TRP A 44 -10.18 0.83 -0.21
C TRP A 44 -10.37 2.03 0.70
N THR A 45 -9.55 2.08 1.74
CA THR A 45 -9.51 3.19 2.68
C THR A 45 -8.21 3.95 2.51
N VAL A 46 -8.28 5.29 2.48
CA VAL A 46 -7.06 6.11 2.49
C VAL A 46 -6.52 6.17 3.91
N TRP A 47 -5.24 5.84 4.06
CA TRP A 47 -4.47 5.97 5.28
C TRP A 47 -3.47 7.11 5.15
N ARG A 48 -3.14 7.71 6.29
CA ARG A 48 -2.07 8.70 6.37
C ARG A 48 -1.19 8.48 7.58
N TYR A 49 0.05 8.92 7.44
CA TYR A 49 0.97 9.17 8.54
C TYR A 49 1.44 10.62 8.48
N THR A 50 1.20 11.40 9.53
CA THR A 50 1.54 12.83 9.56
C THR A 50 2.90 13.11 10.19
N ASP A 51 3.66 14.06 9.62
CA ASP A 51 5.02 14.36 10.06
C ASP A 51 5.07 15.04 11.44
N LYS A 52 4.07 15.87 11.74
CA LYS A 52 3.99 16.61 13.02
C LYS A 52 3.27 15.81 14.10
N GLY A 53 2.19 15.13 13.76
CA GLY A 53 1.41 14.33 14.70
C GLY A 53 2.08 12.99 15.03
N LEU A 54 2.94 12.49 14.13
CA LEU A 54 3.54 11.15 14.22
C LEU A 54 2.47 10.06 14.40
N GLU A 55 1.31 10.31 13.80
CA GLU A 55 0.09 9.54 13.99
C GLU A 55 -0.30 8.84 12.69
N LEU A 56 -0.50 7.54 12.78
CA LEU A 56 -1.12 6.71 11.75
C LEU A 56 -2.64 6.75 11.92
N SER A 57 -3.37 7.14 10.89
CA SER A 57 -4.83 7.24 10.95
C SER A 57 -5.48 6.95 9.59
N GLN A 58 -6.71 6.44 9.62
CA GLN A 58 -7.51 6.17 8.43
C GLN A 58 -8.47 7.34 8.15
N CYS A 59 -8.82 7.57 6.89
CA CYS A 59 -9.78 8.62 6.53
C CYS A 59 -11.12 8.40 7.24
N GLY A 60 -11.70 9.49 7.76
CA GLY A 60 -12.91 9.45 8.58
C GLY A 60 -12.64 9.33 10.09
N SER A 61 -11.41 9.03 10.54
CA SER A 61 -11.06 8.99 11.96
C SER A 61 -10.75 10.39 12.54
N GLY A 62 -11.58 11.38 12.24
CA GLY A 62 -11.38 12.78 12.65
C GLY A 62 -10.65 13.66 11.62
N TRP A 63 -10.36 13.14 10.44
CA TRP A 63 -9.86 13.90 9.30
C TRP A 63 -10.41 13.33 7.99
N GLY A 64 -10.58 14.22 7.01
CA GLY A 64 -11.14 13.86 5.71
C GLY A 64 -12.58 13.34 5.79
N VAL A 65 -13.19 13.14 4.62
CA VAL A 65 -14.48 12.46 4.46
C VAL A 65 -14.27 11.37 3.44
N GLN A 66 -14.39 10.12 3.88
CA GLN A 66 -14.25 8.94 3.03
C GLN A 66 -15.51 8.78 2.18
N THR A 67 -15.31 8.54 0.89
CA THR A 67 -16.32 8.10 -0.08
C THR A 67 -15.97 6.68 -0.56
N SER A 68 -16.69 6.13 -1.54
CA SER A 68 -16.43 4.78 -2.05
C SER A 68 -15.01 4.59 -2.61
N SER A 69 -14.36 5.64 -3.10
CA SER A 69 -13.03 5.55 -3.72
C SER A 69 -12.13 6.75 -3.46
N SER A 70 -12.52 7.69 -2.60
CA SER A 70 -11.70 8.87 -2.31
C SER A 70 -11.85 9.37 -0.87
N CYS A 71 -10.83 10.06 -0.39
CA CYS A 71 -10.82 10.78 0.86
C CYS A 71 -10.71 12.28 0.58
N ASN A 72 -11.72 13.04 1.01
CA ASN A 72 -11.81 14.48 0.77
C ASN A 72 -11.48 15.28 2.03
N MET A 73 -10.43 16.08 1.99
CA MET A 73 -10.03 16.98 3.06
C MET A 73 -10.47 18.41 2.71
N LYS A 74 -11.55 18.89 3.35
CA LYS A 74 -12.09 20.25 3.10
C LYS A 74 -11.09 21.37 3.40
N THR A 75 -10.20 21.16 4.35
CA THR A 75 -9.24 22.16 4.81
C THR A 75 -7.98 21.44 5.30
N VAL A 76 -6.88 21.61 4.59
CA VAL A 76 -5.58 21.09 5.03
C VAL A 76 -4.84 22.11 5.90
N LYS A 77 -4.18 21.63 6.95
CA LYS A 77 -3.35 22.45 7.85
C LYS A 77 -1.89 22.05 7.74
N LEU A 78 -0.96 22.82 8.31
CA LEU A 78 0.45 22.42 8.38
C LEU A 78 0.66 21.04 9.03
N SER A 79 -0.24 20.60 9.91
CA SER A 79 -0.21 19.26 10.53
C SER A 79 -0.69 18.14 9.60
N SER A 80 -1.23 18.47 8.43
CA SER A 80 -1.66 17.50 7.41
C SER A 80 -0.52 17.07 6.50
N SER A 81 0.68 17.66 6.61
CA SER A 81 1.85 17.18 5.87
C SER A 81 2.21 15.75 6.30
N GLY A 82 2.50 14.91 5.32
CA GLY A 82 2.87 13.52 5.57
C GLY A 82 2.70 12.60 4.37
N VAL A 83 2.69 11.30 4.67
CA VAL A 83 2.63 10.20 3.71
C VAL A 83 1.20 9.66 3.63
N TYR A 84 0.69 9.43 2.42
CA TYR A 84 -0.67 8.96 2.16
C TYR A 84 -0.65 7.73 1.23
N TRP A 85 -1.46 6.71 1.54
CA TRP A 85 -1.63 5.51 0.70
C TRP A 85 -3.06 4.98 0.80
N CYS A 86 -3.48 4.16 -0.14
CA CYS A 86 -4.71 3.37 -0.04
C CYS A 86 -4.36 1.98 0.49
N GLU A 87 -5.20 1.47 1.38
CA GLU A 87 -5.15 0.10 1.87
C GLU A 87 -6.51 -0.57 1.66
N SER A 88 -6.51 -1.77 1.10
CA SER A 88 -7.71 -2.59 0.98
C SER A 88 -8.04 -3.29 2.30
N ASN A 89 -9.28 -3.73 2.45
CA ASN A 89 -9.71 -4.68 3.49
C ASN A 89 -8.82 -5.94 3.58
N HIS A 90 -8.15 -6.33 2.50
CA HIS A 90 -7.25 -7.48 2.42
C HIS A 90 -5.76 -7.11 2.57
N ARG A 91 -5.43 -5.97 3.21
CA ARG A 91 -4.04 -5.56 3.53
C ARG A 91 -3.11 -5.32 2.34
N LEU A 92 -3.67 -5.21 1.13
CA LEU A 92 -2.93 -4.70 -0.03
C LEU A 92 -2.78 -3.18 0.08
N SER A 93 -1.62 -2.66 -0.29
CA SER A 93 -1.32 -1.22 -0.25
C SER A 93 -1.00 -0.66 -1.65
N SER A 94 -1.40 0.59 -1.88
CA SER A 94 -1.01 1.37 -3.06
C SER A 94 0.45 1.83 -2.98
N VAL A 95 0.93 2.49 -4.04
CA VAL A 95 2.10 3.38 -3.90
C VAL A 95 1.73 4.48 -2.91
N ALA A 96 2.68 4.88 -2.06
CA ALA A 96 2.51 5.99 -1.15
C ALA A 96 2.91 7.31 -1.82
N ILE A 97 2.17 8.38 -1.53
CA ILE A 97 2.50 9.73 -1.99
C ILE A 97 2.80 10.63 -0.80
N ASN A 98 3.64 11.63 -1.03
CA ASN A 98 3.94 12.66 -0.04
C ASN A 98 3.15 13.92 -0.35
N ILE A 99 2.51 14.47 0.68
CA ILE A 99 1.81 15.74 0.60
C ILE A 99 2.45 16.70 1.57
N THR A 100 2.88 17.85 1.06
CA THR A 100 3.44 18.93 1.86
C THR A 100 2.47 20.09 1.91
N VAL A 101 1.99 20.42 3.11
CA VAL A 101 1.19 21.62 3.36
C VAL A 101 2.08 22.71 3.93
N THR A 102 2.01 23.91 3.36
CA THR A 102 2.87 25.02 3.76
C THR A 102 2.12 26.34 3.92
N ASP A 103 2.60 27.16 4.83
CA ASP A 103 2.21 28.55 5.04
C ASP A 103 3.02 29.52 4.16
N ARG A 104 4.11 29.04 3.55
CA ARG A 104 4.95 29.77 2.59
C ARG A 104 4.11 30.38 1.45
N PRO A 105 4.56 31.51 0.88
CA PRO A 105 3.83 32.18 -0.19
C PRO A 105 4.00 31.48 -1.55
N VAL A 106 4.94 30.55 -1.67
CA VAL A 106 5.30 29.82 -2.91
C VAL A 106 5.23 28.32 -2.68
N ILE A 107 4.70 27.59 -3.67
CA ILE A 107 4.73 26.13 -3.76
C ILE A 107 5.25 25.69 -5.13
N LEU A 108 5.83 24.49 -5.15
CA LEU A 108 6.20 23.80 -6.38
C LEU A 108 5.14 22.74 -6.69
N GLN A 109 4.39 22.93 -7.77
CA GLN A 109 3.53 21.89 -8.31
C GLN A 109 4.38 20.92 -9.12
N SER A 110 4.51 19.71 -8.60
CA SER A 110 5.18 18.59 -9.25
C SER A 110 4.26 17.36 -9.24
N PRO A 111 4.51 16.36 -10.11
CA PRO A 111 3.86 15.07 -10.02
C PRO A 111 4.00 14.47 -8.61
N VAL A 112 2.95 13.81 -8.12
CA VAL A 112 2.96 13.06 -6.85
C VAL A 112 3.41 11.62 -7.00
N LEU A 113 3.45 11.13 -8.23
CA LEU A 113 3.83 9.76 -8.56
C LEU A 113 5.22 9.71 -9.18
N PRO A 114 5.91 8.57 -9.02
CA PRO A 114 7.11 8.31 -9.80
C PRO A 114 6.86 8.47 -11.30
N VAL A 115 7.83 9.06 -11.98
CA VAL A 115 7.77 9.44 -13.40
C VAL A 115 8.27 8.29 -14.26
N THR A 116 7.54 7.91 -15.30
CA THR A 116 7.99 6.91 -16.27
C THR A 116 9.19 7.41 -17.08
N GLU A 117 10.17 6.55 -17.31
CA GLU A 117 11.35 6.89 -18.11
C GLU A 117 10.96 7.42 -19.51
N GLY A 118 11.68 8.45 -19.97
CA GLY A 118 11.46 9.08 -21.28
C GLY A 118 10.24 9.99 -21.36
N HIS A 119 9.43 10.12 -20.30
CA HIS A 119 8.29 11.05 -20.29
C HIS A 119 8.73 12.46 -19.89
N ASP A 120 7.99 13.46 -20.39
CA ASP A 120 8.21 14.85 -20.03
C ASP A 120 7.53 15.19 -18.70
N VAL A 121 8.23 15.97 -17.86
CA VAL A 121 7.71 16.45 -16.57
C VAL A 121 7.66 17.97 -16.58
N THR A 122 6.47 18.53 -16.46
CA THR A 122 6.29 19.97 -16.26
C THR A 122 6.15 20.30 -14.78
N LEU A 123 7.04 21.16 -14.30
CA LEU A 123 7.01 21.78 -12.99
C LEU A 123 6.39 23.17 -13.10
N HIS A 124 5.55 23.52 -12.13
CA HIS A 124 4.96 24.86 -12.04
C HIS A 124 5.19 25.49 -10.68
N CYS A 125 5.80 26.67 -10.67
CA CYS A 125 6.02 27.45 -9.47
C CYS A 125 4.82 28.38 -9.25
N LYS A 126 4.03 28.10 -8.22
CA LYS A 126 2.78 28.81 -7.93
C LYS A 126 2.94 29.67 -6.67
N THR A 127 2.39 30.87 -6.70
CA THR A 127 2.33 31.76 -5.52
C THR A 127 0.88 32.00 -5.08
N LYS A 128 0.66 32.34 -3.81
CA LYS A 128 -0.68 32.71 -3.29
C LYS A 128 -1.24 33.95 -3.99
N SER A 129 -0.38 34.92 -4.25
CA SER A 129 -0.72 36.18 -4.90
C SER A 129 0.34 36.47 -5.97
N PRO A 130 0.06 36.12 -7.25
CA PRO A 130 1.05 36.26 -8.32
C PRO A 130 1.50 37.71 -8.49
N PRO A 131 2.82 37.98 -8.53
CA PRO A 131 3.33 39.32 -8.78
C PRO A 131 3.09 39.73 -10.23
N SER A 132 3.08 41.04 -10.49
CA SER A 132 2.92 41.60 -11.85
C SER A 132 4.03 41.17 -12.81
N ASN A 133 5.25 41.00 -12.31
CA ASN A 133 6.38 40.45 -13.05
C ASN A 133 6.89 39.18 -12.35
N LEU A 134 6.29 38.04 -12.69
CA LEU A 134 6.76 36.75 -12.18
C LEU A 134 8.15 36.46 -12.74
N GLN A 135 9.10 36.19 -11.86
CA GLN A 135 10.42 35.67 -12.22
C GLN A 135 10.70 34.48 -11.32
N ALA A 136 10.56 33.28 -11.89
CA ALA A 136 10.75 32.04 -11.18
C ALA A 136 12.13 31.45 -11.49
N HIS A 137 12.79 30.96 -10.45
CA HIS A 137 14.05 30.23 -10.50
C HIS A 137 13.81 28.80 -10.02
N PHE A 138 14.23 27.81 -10.81
CA PHE A 138 14.12 26.40 -10.46
C PHE A 138 15.48 25.84 -10.09
N TYR A 139 15.52 25.02 -9.04
CA TYR A 139 16.73 24.42 -8.51
C TYR A 139 16.58 22.90 -8.41
N LYS A 140 17.67 22.18 -8.66
CA LYS A 140 17.84 20.76 -8.35
C LYS A 140 19.06 20.58 -7.47
N HIS A 141 18.91 19.95 -6.31
CA HIS A 141 19.98 19.86 -5.30
C HIS A 141 20.68 21.21 -5.07
N ASP A 142 19.87 22.26 -4.87
CA ASP A 142 20.28 23.66 -4.67
C ASP A 142 21.04 24.31 -5.84
N SER A 143 21.22 23.61 -6.97
CA SER A 143 21.82 24.15 -8.18
C SER A 143 20.75 24.73 -9.10
N LEU A 144 20.94 25.96 -9.58
CA LEU A 144 20.00 26.60 -10.51
C LEU A 144 20.01 25.85 -11.86
N ILE A 145 18.83 25.37 -12.27
CA ILE A 145 18.66 24.59 -13.52
C ILE A 145 17.85 25.33 -14.58
N SER A 146 17.00 26.27 -14.18
CA SER A 146 16.18 27.05 -15.10
C SER A 146 15.71 28.34 -14.44
N SER A 147 15.43 29.35 -15.26
CA SER A 147 14.81 30.60 -14.82
C SER A 147 13.97 31.20 -15.94
N GLY A 148 12.78 31.71 -15.61
CA GLY A 148 11.90 32.29 -16.63
C GLY A 148 10.70 33.05 -16.08
N PRO A 149 10.00 33.80 -16.95
CA PRO A 149 8.89 34.64 -16.55
C PRO A 149 7.56 33.89 -16.41
N THR A 150 7.46 32.68 -16.96
CA THR A 150 6.21 31.91 -17.02
C THR A 150 5.92 31.15 -15.72
N GLY A 151 6.91 30.94 -14.86
CA GLY A 151 6.76 30.06 -13.70
C GLY A 151 6.63 28.58 -14.06
N HIS A 152 6.93 28.19 -15.30
CA HIS A 152 6.91 26.80 -15.76
C HIS A 152 8.30 26.35 -16.22
N MET A 153 8.61 25.09 -15.97
CA MET A 153 9.80 24.41 -16.45
C MET A 153 9.40 23.01 -16.91
N THR A 154 9.90 22.55 -18.05
CA THR A 154 9.74 21.16 -18.48
C THR A 154 11.09 20.46 -18.48
N ILE A 155 11.13 19.27 -17.87
CA ILE A 155 12.22 18.31 -17.99
C ILE A 155 11.83 17.36 -19.10
N HIS A 156 12.61 17.32 -20.18
CA HIS A 156 12.31 16.47 -21.33
C HIS A 156 13.00 15.11 -21.18
N GLY A 157 12.27 14.03 -21.47
CA GLY A 157 12.82 12.69 -21.45
C GLY A 157 13.38 12.27 -20.07
N PHE A 158 12.55 12.33 -19.03
CA PHE A 158 12.97 12.10 -17.65
C PHE A 158 13.72 10.76 -17.50
N SER A 159 14.89 10.80 -16.86
CA SER A 159 15.80 9.67 -16.73
C SER A 159 16.26 9.47 -15.29
N LYS A 160 17.04 8.42 -15.03
CA LYS A 160 17.64 8.19 -13.71
C LYS A 160 18.49 9.36 -13.23
N ALA A 161 19.15 10.08 -14.15
CA ALA A 161 19.96 11.24 -13.81
C ALA A 161 19.11 12.42 -13.33
N ASP A 162 17.82 12.46 -13.67
CA ASP A 162 16.87 13.52 -13.30
C ASP A 162 16.26 13.34 -11.91
N GLU A 163 16.44 12.19 -11.26
CA GLU A 163 15.99 12.00 -9.89
C GLU A 163 16.64 13.01 -8.93
N GLY A 164 15.85 13.46 -7.95
CA GLY A 164 16.36 14.32 -6.90
C GLY A 164 15.35 15.27 -6.30
N VAL A 165 15.87 16.21 -5.52
CA VAL A 165 15.11 17.24 -4.84
C VAL A 165 15.05 18.50 -5.70
N TYR A 166 13.83 18.96 -5.94
CA TYR A 166 13.52 20.16 -6.69
C TYR A 166 12.88 21.22 -5.79
N THR A 167 13.26 22.48 -5.99
CA THR A 167 12.61 23.65 -5.39
C THR A 167 12.42 24.73 -6.45
N CYS A 168 11.51 25.68 -6.20
CA CYS A 168 11.44 26.90 -6.96
C CYS A 168 11.45 28.13 -6.03
N ASP A 169 12.00 29.23 -6.51
CA ASP A 169 12.00 30.53 -5.85
C ASP A 169 11.35 31.56 -6.77
N VAL A 170 10.52 32.43 -6.18
CA VAL A 170 10.01 33.61 -6.87
C VAL A 170 10.62 34.84 -6.22
N LYS A 171 11.30 35.65 -7.02
CA LYS A 171 12.00 36.85 -6.57
C LYS A 171 11.08 37.76 -5.74
N GLY A 172 11.44 38.00 -4.49
CA GLY A 172 10.69 38.84 -3.56
C GLY A 172 9.50 38.16 -2.86
N GLN A 173 9.22 36.89 -3.14
CA GLN A 173 8.22 36.07 -2.44
C GLN A 173 8.88 34.96 -1.63
N GLY A 174 9.97 34.39 -2.14
CA GLY A 174 10.75 33.35 -1.48
C GLY A 174 10.61 31.97 -2.12
N GLN A 175 11.12 30.96 -1.41
CA GLN A 175 11.33 29.61 -1.93
C GLN A 175 10.25 28.63 -1.48
N SER A 176 9.82 27.76 -2.39
CA SER A 176 8.92 26.64 -2.13
C SER A 176 9.53 25.63 -1.16
N PRO A 177 8.69 24.81 -0.49
CA PRO A 177 9.17 23.56 0.09
C PRO A 177 9.87 22.66 -0.97
N PRO A 178 10.76 21.76 -0.54
CA PRO A 178 11.36 20.76 -1.43
C PRO A 178 10.33 19.74 -1.92
N SER A 179 10.46 19.32 -3.17
CA SER A 179 9.71 18.20 -3.76
C SER A 179 10.67 17.17 -4.35
N TRP A 180 10.44 15.89 -4.07
CA TRP A 180 11.23 14.80 -4.65
C TRP A 180 10.60 14.31 -5.94
N LEU A 181 11.38 14.24 -7.02
CA LEU A 181 11.03 13.53 -8.24
C LEU A 181 11.80 12.20 -8.28
N LEU A 182 11.07 11.13 -8.55
CA LEU A 182 11.57 9.75 -8.58
C LEU A 182 11.24 9.13 -9.92
N LEU A 183 12.13 8.30 -10.45
CA LEU A 183 11.84 7.46 -11.62
C LEU A 183 10.94 6.30 -11.17
N ARG A 184 9.97 5.96 -12.00
CA ARG A 184 9.13 4.79 -11.80
C ARG A 184 9.98 3.53 -11.94
N ASP A 185 9.85 2.65 -10.96
CA ASP A 185 10.45 1.32 -10.99
C ASP A 185 9.37 0.31 -11.42
N ASP A 186 9.60 -0.37 -12.55
CA ASP A 186 8.71 -1.43 -13.06
C ASP A 186 9.07 -2.82 -12.51
N SER A 187 9.96 -2.89 -11.52
CA SER A 187 10.28 -4.12 -10.81
C SER A 187 9.07 -4.69 -10.06
N ASP A 188 9.04 -6.02 -9.89
CA ASP A 188 8.00 -6.68 -9.11
C ASP A 188 7.93 -6.12 -7.69
N ARG A 189 6.71 -5.86 -7.24
CA ARG A 189 6.47 -5.36 -5.88
C ARG A 189 6.90 -6.39 -4.85
N ALA A 190 7.63 -5.94 -3.83
CA ALA A 190 7.89 -6.77 -2.66
C ALA A 190 6.57 -7.18 -1.98
N SER A 191 6.56 -8.39 -1.42
CA SER A 191 5.50 -8.90 -0.56
C SER A 191 6.10 -9.20 0.80
N LEU A 192 5.66 -8.47 1.83
CA LEU A 192 6.12 -8.68 3.19
C LEU A 192 5.50 -9.95 3.76
N THR A 193 6.34 -10.86 4.22
CA THR A 193 5.99 -12.08 4.97
C THR A 193 6.63 -12.05 6.35
N VAL A 194 6.02 -12.78 7.28
CA VAL A 194 6.45 -12.87 8.69
C VAL A 194 6.68 -14.33 9.04
N SER A 195 7.74 -14.62 9.78
CA SER A 195 8.01 -15.93 10.35
C SER A 195 8.38 -15.79 11.82
N PRO A 196 7.68 -16.47 12.75
CA PRO A 196 6.51 -17.34 12.52
C PRO A 196 5.30 -16.59 11.94
N ASP A 197 4.44 -17.29 11.18
CA ASP A 197 3.23 -16.69 10.58
C ASP A 197 2.16 -16.44 11.66
N SER A 198 2.25 -15.27 12.29
CA SER A 198 1.32 -14.83 13.32
C SER A 198 1.23 -13.31 13.38
N SER A 199 0.06 -12.78 13.74
CA SER A 199 -0.12 -11.36 14.09
C SER A 199 0.22 -11.09 15.56
N GLN A 200 0.31 -12.13 16.38
CA GLN A 200 0.57 -12.05 17.82
C GLN A 200 1.78 -12.91 18.18
N HIS A 201 2.66 -12.37 19.01
CA HIS A 201 3.85 -13.05 19.50
C HIS A 201 4.06 -12.76 20.98
N PHE A 202 4.76 -13.65 21.69
CA PHE A 202 5.15 -13.38 23.07
C PHE A 202 6.36 -12.46 23.13
N GLU A 203 6.52 -11.78 24.26
CA GLU A 203 7.81 -11.18 24.57
C GLU A 203 8.93 -12.22 24.56
N TYR A 204 10.10 -11.75 24.14
CA TYR A 204 11.35 -12.51 24.01
C TYR A 204 11.36 -13.56 22.90
N GLU A 205 10.34 -13.62 22.03
CA GLU A 205 10.39 -14.41 20.80
C GLU A 205 11.22 -13.69 19.71
N ASP A 206 11.75 -14.49 18.79
CA ASP A 206 12.45 -14.00 17.60
C ASP A 206 11.48 -13.97 16.40
N LEU A 207 11.55 -12.88 15.63
CA LEU A 207 10.69 -12.63 14.46
C LEU A 207 11.54 -12.33 13.24
N SER A 208 11.21 -12.94 12.11
CA SER A 208 11.82 -12.65 10.82
C SER A 208 10.79 -12.04 9.88
N LEU A 209 11.10 -10.84 9.39
CA LEU A 209 10.33 -10.09 8.41
C LEU A 209 11.07 -10.17 7.07
N SER A 210 10.41 -10.62 6.01
CA SER A 210 11.02 -10.80 4.69
C SER A 210 10.24 -10.05 3.61
N CYS A 211 10.96 -9.30 2.78
CA CYS A 211 10.41 -8.58 1.62
C CYS A 211 10.36 -9.46 0.34
N GLY A 212 10.73 -10.73 0.44
CA GLY A 212 10.82 -11.68 -0.68
C GLY A 212 12.24 -11.88 -1.21
N ALA A 213 12.46 -12.98 -1.94
CA ALA A 213 13.81 -13.43 -2.35
C ALA A 213 14.56 -12.45 -3.28
N ASN A 214 13.86 -11.60 -4.04
CA ASN A 214 14.48 -10.62 -4.93
C ASN A 214 14.70 -9.25 -4.27
N SER A 215 14.32 -9.07 -3.00
CA SER A 215 14.27 -7.75 -2.37
C SER A 215 15.64 -7.09 -2.19
N SER A 216 16.71 -7.89 -2.04
CA SER A 216 18.08 -7.42 -1.87
C SER A 216 18.59 -6.66 -3.10
N TYR A 217 18.21 -7.09 -4.30
CA TYR A 217 18.65 -6.49 -5.57
C TYR A 217 18.02 -5.12 -5.84
N HIS A 218 16.80 -4.92 -5.36
CA HIS A 218 16.03 -3.68 -5.56
C HIS A 218 16.10 -2.73 -4.35
N GLY A 219 16.91 -3.05 -3.34
CA GLY A 219 17.18 -2.18 -2.19
C GLY A 219 15.98 -1.96 -1.26
N TRP A 220 15.03 -2.90 -1.22
CA TRP A 220 13.88 -2.82 -0.32
C TRP A 220 14.31 -2.92 1.13
N ARG A 221 13.68 -2.11 1.99
CA ARG A 221 13.95 -2.08 3.44
C ARG A 221 12.67 -2.26 4.22
N VAL A 222 12.74 -3.02 5.31
CA VAL A 222 11.62 -3.11 6.25
C VAL A 222 11.53 -1.82 7.05
N ARG A 223 10.33 -1.26 7.09
CA ARG A 223 9.96 -0.03 7.79
C ARG A 223 8.87 -0.37 8.80
N ARG A 224 8.82 0.39 9.89
CA ARG A 224 7.77 0.26 10.90
C ARG A 224 7.22 1.59 11.36
N VAL A 225 5.97 1.58 11.78
CA VAL A 225 5.38 2.61 12.64
C VAL A 225 4.91 1.95 13.95
N PRO A 226 5.51 2.31 15.10
CA PRO A 226 5.11 1.73 16.39
C PRO A 226 3.63 1.99 16.69
N THR A 227 2.94 0.97 17.21
CA THR A 227 1.53 1.08 17.63
C THR A 227 1.35 1.98 18.86
N SER A 228 2.39 2.11 19.69
CA SER A 228 2.45 3.04 20.82
C SER A 228 2.61 4.51 20.40
N GLY A 229 2.72 4.80 19.10
CA GLY A 229 3.05 6.11 18.56
C GLY A 229 4.55 6.33 18.45
N GLY A 230 4.97 7.12 17.46
CA GLY A 230 6.39 7.40 17.22
C GLY A 230 6.73 7.61 15.76
N LYS A 231 8.02 7.87 15.50
CA LYS A 231 8.56 8.11 14.16
C LYS A 231 8.62 6.83 13.33
N ILE A 232 8.26 6.91 12.05
CA ILE A 232 8.60 5.85 11.09
C ILE A 232 10.12 5.69 11.08
N SER A 233 10.58 4.45 11.21
CA SER A 233 12.01 4.11 11.21
C SER A 233 12.26 2.88 10.35
N SER A 234 13.49 2.77 9.84
CA SER A 234 13.96 1.58 9.12
C SER A 234 14.54 0.56 10.09
N CYS A 235 14.44 -0.72 9.74
CA CYS A 235 15.18 -1.77 10.42
C CYS A 235 16.68 -1.43 10.44
N GLY A 236 17.34 -1.64 11.57
CA GLY A 236 18.75 -1.33 11.80
C GLY A 236 19.05 0.09 12.26
N GLU A 237 18.07 0.99 12.31
CA GLU A 237 18.28 2.33 12.88
C GLU A 237 18.28 2.29 14.42
N ALA A 238 17.19 1.77 15.01
CA ALA A 238 17.02 1.67 16.46
C ALA A 238 16.37 0.35 16.90
N TRP A 239 16.04 -0.52 15.95
CA TRP A 239 15.30 -1.74 16.17
C TRP A 239 15.59 -2.74 15.06
N GLY A 240 15.54 -4.02 15.43
CA GLY A 240 15.84 -5.12 14.53
C GLY A 240 17.26 -5.05 13.94
N THR A 241 17.61 -6.12 13.25
CA THR A 241 18.87 -6.31 12.56
C THR A 241 18.56 -6.52 11.08
N PRO A 242 19.04 -5.66 10.17
CA PRO A 242 18.82 -5.82 8.74
C PRO A 242 19.39 -7.15 8.24
N THR A 243 18.63 -7.84 7.41
CA THR A 243 19.09 -9.03 6.68
C THR A 243 19.08 -8.72 5.19
N PRO A 244 19.73 -9.52 4.33
CA PRO A 244 19.71 -9.29 2.88
C PRO A 244 18.29 -9.20 2.30
N PHE A 245 17.34 -9.94 2.87
CA PHE A 245 15.97 -10.02 2.37
C PHE A 245 14.93 -9.33 3.27
N GLY A 246 15.35 -8.67 4.36
CA GLY A 246 14.41 -8.02 5.27
C GLY A 246 15.00 -7.63 6.62
N CYS A 247 14.41 -8.11 7.71
CA CYS A 247 14.72 -7.69 9.06
C CYS A 247 14.50 -8.81 10.08
N LEU A 248 15.43 -8.96 11.02
CA LEU A 248 15.32 -9.87 12.16
C LEU A 248 15.08 -9.06 13.43
N ILE A 249 14.03 -9.35 14.18
CA ILE A 249 13.79 -8.80 15.53
C ILE A 249 14.10 -9.91 16.51
N GLN A 250 15.19 -9.76 17.27
CA GLN A 250 15.57 -10.73 18.28
C GLN A 250 15.05 -10.30 19.65
N THR A 251 14.58 -11.26 20.43
CA THR A 251 14.06 -11.01 21.80
C THR A 251 13.02 -9.89 21.83
N ALA A 252 12.01 -9.98 20.96
CA ALA A 252 11.01 -8.93 20.76
C ALA A 252 10.35 -8.49 22.07
N LYS A 253 10.11 -7.19 22.24
CA LYS A 253 9.45 -6.64 23.45
C LYS A 253 8.16 -5.93 23.07
N GLN A 254 7.29 -5.67 24.04
CA GLN A 254 6.06 -4.89 23.82
C GLN A 254 6.23 -3.62 22.96
N PRO A 255 7.29 -2.80 23.13
CA PRO A 255 7.53 -1.62 22.29
C PRO A 255 7.83 -1.91 20.82
N ASP A 256 8.12 -3.16 20.46
CA ASP A 256 8.32 -3.59 19.06
C ASP A 256 7.00 -3.81 18.31
N SER A 257 5.86 -3.78 19.02
CA SER A 257 4.52 -3.84 18.41
C SER A 257 4.31 -2.69 17.44
N ALA A 258 4.14 -3.01 16.15
CA ALA A 258 4.14 -2.02 15.09
C ALA A 258 3.39 -2.52 13.85
N VAL A 259 3.04 -1.58 12.98
CA VAL A 259 2.68 -1.89 11.60
C VAL A 259 3.95 -1.89 10.76
N PHE A 260 4.22 -2.99 10.06
CA PHE A 260 5.40 -3.22 9.25
C PHE A 260 5.07 -3.27 7.75
N TRP A 261 5.99 -2.81 6.91
CA TRP A 261 5.94 -2.93 5.44
C TRP A 261 7.36 -2.90 4.87
N CYS A 262 7.50 -3.31 3.61
CA CYS A 262 8.71 -3.10 2.83
C CYS A 262 8.57 -1.83 1.99
N GLU A 263 9.62 -1.02 1.97
CA GLU A 263 9.70 0.22 1.19
C GLU A 263 10.91 0.17 0.24
N SER A 264 10.69 0.46 -1.04
CA SER A 264 11.76 0.57 -2.04
C SER A 264 12.44 1.94 -2.00
N PRO A 265 13.62 2.11 -2.62
CA PRO A 265 14.25 3.43 -2.81
C PRO A 265 13.36 4.42 -3.56
N THR A 266 12.47 3.92 -4.44
CA THR A 266 11.50 4.69 -5.21
C THR A 266 10.15 4.88 -4.47
N ARG A 267 10.13 4.65 -3.14
CA ARG A 267 8.96 4.85 -2.25
C ARG A 267 7.76 3.96 -2.59
N GLN A 268 7.99 2.85 -3.28
CA GLN A 268 6.98 1.81 -3.41
C GLN A 268 6.83 1.07 -2.09
N ARG A 269 5.61 0.61 -1.80
CA ARG A 269 5.27 -0.04 -0.54
C ARG A 269 4.63 -1.41 -0.81
N SER A 270 5.03 -2.43 -0.05
CA SER A 270 4.41 -3.76 -0.04
C SER A 270 3.06 -3.76 0.69
N ASN A 271 2.42 -4.93 0.82
CA ASN A 271 1.41 -5.15 1.85
C ASN A 271 1.93 -4.76 3.24
N SER A 272 1.00 -4.46 4.14
CA SER A 272 1.29 -4.07 5.51
C SER A 272 0.80 -5.14 6.48
N VAL A 273 1.57 -5.42 7.54
CA VAL A 273 1.19 -6.37 8.60
C VAL A 273 1.22 -5.67 9.95
N ASN A 274 0.23 -5.93 10.78
CA ASN A 274 0.18 -5.43 12.15
C ASN A 274 0.61 -6.55 13.09
N ILE A 275 1.72 -6.37 13.78
CA ILE A 275 2.28 -7.35 14.71
C ILE A 275 2.20 -6.79 16.11
N THR A 276 1.63 -7.58 17.02
CA THR A 276 1.53 -7.27 18.45
C THR A 276 2.42 -8.21 19.24
N VAL A 277 3.34 -7.64 20.00
CA VAL A 277 4.16 -8.36 20.97
C VAL A 277 3.49 -8.25 22.34
N HIS A 278 3.07 -9.38 22.87
CA HIS A 278 2.23 -9.48 24.06
C HIS A 278 3.00 -10.05 25.25
N GLY A 279 2.90 -9.37 26.40
CA GLY A 279 3.51 -9.79 27.66
C GLY A 279 2.58 -10.61 28.57
N GLY A 280 1.37 -10.94 28.11
CA GLY A 280 0.44 -11.80 28.85
C GLY A 280 0.69 -13.29 28.61
N ALA A 281 -0.15 -14.14 29.21
CA ALA A 281 0.10 -15.59 29.28
C ALA A 281 -0.36 -16.39 28.06
N VAL A 282 -1.28 -15.85 27.25
CA VAL A 282 -1.92 -16.56 26.13
C VAL A 282 -1.91 -15.68 24.88
N ILE A 283 -1.63 -16.29 23.73
CA ILE A 283 -1.81 -15.68 22.40
C ILE A 283 -2.58 -16.64 21.50
N LEU A 284 -3.21 -16.06 20.47
CA LEU A 284 -3.76 -16.80 19.34
C LEU A 284 -2.80 -16.67 18.17
N GLN A 285 -2.17 -17.76 17.80
CA GLN A 285 -1.39 -17.87 16.58
C GLN A 285 -2.34 -18.13 15.41
N SER A 286 -2.51 -17.11 14.58
CA SER A 286 -3.34 -17.10 13.38
C SER A 286 -2.56 -16.45 12.23
N PRO A 287 -2.74 -16.88 10.97
CA PRO A 287 -2.04 -16.31 9.83
C PRO A 287 -2.12 -14.78 9.80
N VAL A 288 -0.99 -14.10 9.62
CA VAL A 288 -0.93 -12.63 9.58
C VAL A 288 -1.36 -12.08 8.21
N LEU A 289 -1.23 -12.89 7.17
CA LEU A 289 -1.64 -12.57 5.81
C LEU A 289 -3.02 -13.16 5.51
N PRO A 290 -3.78 -12.55 4.58
CA PRO A 290 -5.04 -13.13 4.14
C PRO A 290 -4.87 -14.50 3.51
N VAL A 291 -5.80 -15.39 3.79
CA VAL A 291 -5.84 -16.77 3.32
C VAL A 291 -6.77 -16.90 2.12
N MET A 292 -6.50 -17.83 1.21
CA MET A 292 -7.31 -18.02 0.01
C MET A 292 -8.50 -18.95 0.30
N GLU A 293 -9.63 -18.72 -0.37
CA GLU A 293 -10.76 -19.66 -0.30
C GLU A 293 -10.33 -21.06 -0.75
N GLY A 294 -10.78 -22.07 0.01
CA GLY A 294 -10.42 -23.47 -0.20
C GLY A 294 -9.17 -23.94 0.53
N GLU A 295 -8.35 -23.03 1.09
CA GLU A 295 -7.20 -23.42 1.92
C GLU A 295 -7.63 -24.00 3.27
N ASN A 296 -6.76 -24.82 3.86
CA ASN A 296 -6.92 -25.32 5.22
C ASN A 296 -5.97 -24.55 6.13
N ILE A 297 -6.49 -24.00 7.22
CA ILE A 297 -5.69 -23.22 8.16
C ILE A 297 -5.81 -23.81 9.56
N THR A 298 -4.76 -23.64 10.36
CA THR A 298 -4.79 -24.05 11.76
C THR A 298 -4.57 -22.84 12.65
N LEU A 299 -5.53 -22.58 13.54
CA LEU A 299 -5.39 -21.60 14.62
C LEU A 299 -4.88 -22.33 15.86
N ILE A 300 -3.84 -21.79 16.50
CA ILE A 300 -3.21 -22.39 17.67
C ILE A 300 -3.34 -21.42 18.83
N CYS A 301 -4.01 -21.84 19.89
CA CYS A 301 -4.03 -21.16 21.18
C CYS A 301 -2.88 -21.68 22.02
N ARG A 302 -1.93 -20.82 22.37
CA ARG A 302 -0.75 -21.26 23.11
C ARG A 302 -0.36 -20.31 24.22
N THR A 303 0.33 -20.87 25.20
CA THR A 303 1.13 -20.16 26.19
C THR A 303 2.58 -20.10 25.72
N GLN A 304 3.44 -19.37 26.45
CA GLN A 304 4.87 -19.33 26.13
C GLN A 304 5.55 -20.70 26.26
N THR A 305 5.02 -21.60 27.10
CA THR A 305 5.64 -22.90 27.42
C THR A 305 4.89 -24.10 26.84
N SER A 306 3.67 -23.94 26.32
CA SER A 306 2.85 -25.05 25.80
C SER A 306 1.84 -24.59 24.75
N SER A 307 1.69 -25.37 23.67
CA SER A 307 0.72 -25.20 22.59
C SER A 307 -0.46 -26.17 22.63
N ASP A 308 -0.47 -27.13 23.55
CA ASP A 308 -1.37 -28.28 23.51
C ASP A 308 -2.39 -28.29 24.66
N LEU A 309 -2.48 -27.19 25.40
CA LEU A 309 -3.44 -27.04 26.49
C LEU A 309 -4.87 -26.95 25.94
N PRO A 310 -5.88 -27.52 26.63
CA PRO A 310 -7.29 -27.35 26.27
C PRO A 310 -7.66 -25.86 26.18
N ALA A 311 -8.30 -25.48 25.08
CA ALA A 311 -8.62 -24.09 24.78
C ALA A 311 -10.02 -23.95 24.18
N ASP A 312 -10.72 -22.90 24.63
CA ASP A 312 -12.00 -22.46 24.09
C ASP A 312 -11.72 -21.43 22.99
N PHE A 313 -12.26 -21.63 21.79
CA PHE A 313 -12.12 -20.70 20.65
C PHE A 313 -13.40 -19.94 20.39
N TYR A 314 -13.26 -18.64 20.13
CA TYR A 314 -14.38 -17.73 19.92
C TYR A 314 -14.22 -17.00 18.58
N LYS A 315 -15.35 -16.78 17.90
CA LYS A 315 -15.46 -15.94 16.70
C LYS A 315 -16.54 -14.90 16.90
N HIS A 316 -16.22 -13.62 16.71
CA HIS A 316 -17.12 -12.51 16.99
C HIS A 316 -17.74 -12.56 18.40
N GLY A 317 -16.99 -13.09 19.38
CA GLY A 317 -17.44 -13.27 20.76
C GLY A 317 -18.32 -14.50 21.02
N SER A 318 -18.74 -15.22 19.98
CA SER A 318 -19.48 -16.48 20.14
C SER A 318 -18.50 -17.64 20.24
N LEU A 319 -18.73 -18.55 21.19
CA LEU A 319 -17.97 -19.79 21.31
C LEU A 319 -18.23 -20.63 20.06
N ILE A 320 -17.18 -20.92 19.30
CA ILE A 320 -17.27 -21.78 18.10
C ILE A 320 -16.86 -23.21 18.41
N ILE A 321 -15.90 -23.39 19.32
CA ILE A 321 -15.29 -24.68 19.62
C ILE A 321 -14.80 -24.69 21.07
N ASP A 322 -15.26 -25.69 21.84
CA ASP A 322 -14.67 -26.11 23.13
C ASP A 322 -14.00 -27.46 22.86
N ARG A 323 -12.67 -27.48 22.79
CA ARG A 323 -11.87 -28.68 22.43
C ARG A 323 -10.86 -29.01 23.53
N PRO A 324 -10.53 -30.30 23.72
CA PRO A 324 -9.43 -30.71 24.59
C PRO A 324 -8.04 -30.41 24.01
N THR A 325 -7.97 -29.84 22.81
CA THR A 325 -6.74 -29.54 22.07
C THR A 325 -6.53 -28.03 21.97
N GLY A 326 -5.28 -27.57 22.09
CA GLY A 326 -4.89 -26.16 21.94
C GLY A 326 -4.94 -25.62 20.51
N HIS A 327 -5.51 -26.36 19.56
CA HIS A 327 -5.60 -25.95 18.16
C HIS A 327 -6.94 -26.34 17.52
N VAL A 328 -7.31 -25.57 16.50
CA VAL A 328 -8.43 -25.85 15.58
C VAL A 328 -7.93 -25.73 14.15
N THR A 329 -8.29 -26.70 13.32
CA THR A 329 -8.15 -26.59 11.86
C THR A 329 -9.50 -26.21 11.23
N ILE A 330 -9.53 -25.12 10.48
CA ILE A 330 -10.64 -24.73 9.61
C ILE A 330 -10.32 -25.29 8.23
N LEU A 331 -11.18 -26.19 7.75
CA LEU A 331 -11.01 -26.86 6.46
C LEU A 331 -11.83 -26.14 5.38
N HIS A 332 -11.25 -26.02 4.18
CA HIS A 332 -11.88 -25.38 3.02
C HIS A 332 -12.43 -23.99 3.36
N VAL A 333 -11.53 -23.12 3.83
CA VAL A 333 -11.87 -21.76 4.26
C VAL A 333 -12.75 -21.06 3.22
N SER A 334 -13.80 -20.41 3.70
CA SER A 334 -14.76 -19.66 2.89
C SER A 334 -14.88 -18.22 3.38
N LYS A 335 -15.52 -17.35 2.60
CA LYS A 335 -15.80 -15.98 3.07
C LYS A 335 -16.56 -15.92 4.40
N ALA A 336 -17.37 -16.94 4.72
CA ALA A 336 -18.07 -17.03 6.00
C ALA A 336 -17.12 -17.19 7.18
N ASP A 337 -15.89 -17.68 6.98
CA ASP A 337 -14.87 -17.90 7.99
C ASP A 337 -14.10 -16.63 8.37
N GLU A 338 -14.22 -15.55 7.59
CA GLU A 338 -13.63 -14.25 7.91
C GLU A 338 -14.19 -13.68 9.22
N GLY A 339 -13.32 -13.06 10.02
CA GLY A 339 -13.75 -12.39 11.25
C GLY A 339 -12.71 -12.29 12.35
N VAL A 340 -13.15 -11.78 13.51
CA VAL A 340 -12.33 -11.66 14.72
C VAL A 340 -12.37 -12.95 15.54
N TYR A 341 -11.21 -13.56 15.73
CA TYR A 341 -10.98 -14.73 16.55
C TYR A 341 -10.24 -14.38 17.83
N ARG A 342 -10.52 -15.13 18.90
CA ARG A 342 -9.73 -15.15 20.15
C ARG A 342 -9.83 -16.54 20.75
N CYS A 343 -8.95 -16.86 21.69
CA CYS A 343 -9.02 -18.10 22.44
C CYS A 343 -8.83 -17.88 23.94
N ASN A 344 -9.28 -18.83 24.75
CA ASN A 344 -9.13 -18.81 26.20
C ASN A 344 -8.58 -20.16 26.69
N ILE A 345 -7.51 -20.12 27.47
CA ILE A 345 -6.97 -21.29 28.16
C ILE A 345 -7.37 -21.19 29.62
N ARG A 346 -8.13 -22.18 30.10
CA ARG A 346 -8.61 -22.21 31.49
C ARG A 346 -7.42 -22.17 32.46
N GLY A 347 -7.48 -21.23 33.41
CA GLY A 347 -6.40 -20.99 34.38
C GLY A 347 -5.25 -20.09 33.89
N HIS A 348 -5.22 -19.72 32.60
CA HIS A 348 -4.20 -18.84 32.01
C HIS A 348 -4.77 -17.53 31.45
N GLY A 349 -6.00 -17.55 30.93
CA GLY A 349 -6.72 -16.37 30.45
C GLY A 349 -6.97 -16.33 28.95
N GLU A 350 -7.41 -15.18 28.46
CA GLU A 350 -7.77 -14.97 27.05
C GLU A 350 -6.62 -14.36 26.23
N SER A 351 -6.54 -14.75 24.95
CA SER A 351 -5.68 -14.10 23.97
C SER A 351 -6.23 -12.73 23.56
N PRO A 352 -5.37 -11.80 23.11
CA PRO A 352 -5.81 -10.67 22.32
C PRO A 352 -6.63 -11.10 21.08
N PRO A 353 -7.53 -10.25 20.56
CA PRO A 353 -8.28 -10.54 19.34
C PRO A 353 -7.35 -10.52 18.11
N SER A 354 -7.57 -11.45 17.18
CA SER A 354 -6.91 -11.50 15.86
C SER A 354 -7.93 -11.57 14.75
N TRP A 355 -7.72 -10.81 13.67
CA TRP A 355 -8.61 -10.85 12.50
C TRP A 355 -8.07 -11.85 11.46
N LEU A 356 -8.90 -12.81 11.07
CA LEU A 356 -8.63 -13.71 9.95
C LEU A 356 -9.28 -13.14 8.67
N PHE A 357 -8.47 -12.84 7.66
CA PHE A 357 -8.94 -12.31 6.36
C PHE A 357 -9.02 -13.42 5.32
N VAL A 358 -10.11 -13.49 4.55
CA VAL A 358 -10.31 -14.50 3.50
C VAL A 358 -10.46 -13.84 2.13
N ARG A 359 -9.71 -14.32 1.13
CA ARG A 359 -9.73 -13.84 -0.26
C ARG A 359 -10.40 -14.85 -1.20
N SER A 360 -11.31 -14.37 -2.04
CA SER A 360 -11.90 -15.14 -3.14
C SER A 360 -11.15 -14.88 -4.46
N GLU A 361 -10.91 -15.92 -5.27
CA GLU A 361 -10.26 -15.77 -6.59
C GLU A 361 -11.13 -15.10 -7.66
N LYS A 362 -12.44 -14.91 -7.44
CA LYS A 362 -13.35 -14.41 -8.47
C LYS A 362 -13.13 -12.92 -8.77
N MET A 363 -12.15 -12.63 -9.60
CA MET A 363 -12.12 -11.45 -10.45
C MET A 363 -12.89 -11.77 -11.73
N PRO A 364 -14.11 -11.24 -11.96
CA PRO A 364 -14.71 -11.29 -13.28
C PRO A 364 -14.00 -10.26 -14.17
N VAL A 365 -12.97 -10.69 -14.90
CA VAL A 365 -12.46 -9.90 -16.02
C VAL A 365 -13.37 -10.15 -17.22
N THR A 366 -14.52 -9.49 -17.26
CA THR A 366 -15.25 -9.31 -18.53
C THR A 366 -14.51 -8.28 -19.36
N MET A 367 -13.62 -8.75 -20.23
CA MET A 367 -13.07 -7.97 -21.34
C MET A 367 -14.19 -7.71 -22.35
N THR A 368 -14.99 -6.66 -22.16
CA THR A 368 -15.69 -6.05 -23.28
C THR A 368 -14.71 -5.16 -24.01
N THR A 369 -14.12 -5.68 -25.08
CA THR A 369 -13.38 -4.89 -26.06
C THR A 369 -14.31 -3.85 -26.69
N PRO A 370 -13.98 -2.55 -26.67
CA PRO A 370 -14.71 -1.56 -27.45
C PRO A 370 -14.43 -1.81 -28.94
N ARG A 371 -15.50 -1.97 -29.73
CA ARG A 371 -15.39 -1.98 -31.20
C ARG A 371 -14.85 -0.61 -31.65
N PRO A 372 -13.74 -0.54 -32.40
CA PRO A 372 -13.23 0.74 -32.89
C PRO A 372 -14.22 1.37 -33.87
N PRO A 373 -14.46 2.69 -33.80
CA PRO A 373 -15.27 3.41 -34.76
C PRO A 373 -14.44 3.75 -36.00
N GLY A 374 -14.93 3.32 -37.17
CA GLY A 374 -14.49 3.84 -38.46
C GLY A 374 -13.76 2.84 -39.34
N GLU A 375 -14.53 2.12 -40.15
CA GLU A 375 -14.17 1.90 -41.55
C GLU A 375 -15.47 1.88 -42.40
N PRO A 376 -15.46 2.45 -43.62
CA PRO A 376 -16.68 2.74 -44.37
C PRO A 376 -17.31 1.47 -44.93
N GLY A 377 -18.64 1.37 -44.82
CA GLY A 377 -19.41 0.34 -45.49
C GLY A 377 -19.32 0.51 -47.00
N ASN A 378 -18.60 -0.38 -47.66
CA ASN A 378 -18.86 -0.71 -49.06
C ASN A 378 -19.88 -1.85 -49.06
N GLY A 379 -21.12 -1.49 -49.33
CA GLY A 379 -22.13 -2.45 -49.73
C GLY A 379 -21.75 -3.08 -51.06
N LEU A 380 -22.12 -4.35 -51.22
CA LEU A 380 -22.53 -5.01 -52.44
C LEU A 380 -23.05 -6.40 -52.02
N ASP A 381 -24.37 -6.50 -51.89
CA ASP A 381 -25.12 -7.74 -52.18
C ASP A 381 -25.04 -7.95 -53.71
N PRO A 382 -25.03 -9.18 -54.27
CA PRO A 382 -26.18 -10.08 -54.18
C PRO A 382 -25.89 -11.60 -54.24
N ASP A 383 -26.99 -12.37 -54.07
CA ASP A 383 -27.28 -13.71 -54.59
C ASP A 383 -26.46 -14.91 -54.07
N TYR A 384 -27.11 -15.87 -53.41
CA TYR A 384 -27.86 -16.92 -54.12
C TYR A 384 -28.43 -17.97 -53.13
N ASP A 385 -29.58 -18.48 -53.53
CA ASP A 385 -30.54 -19.36 -52.86
C ASP A 385 -30.06 -20.76 -52.44
N ASP A 386 -30.70 -21.21 -51.35
CA ASP A 386 -31.41 -22.49 -51.16
C ASP A 386 -30.67 -23.84 -51.01
N VAL A 387 -31.34 -24.66 -50.20
CA VAL A 387 -31.47 -26.11 -50.20
C VAL A 387 -30.96 -26.84 -48.95
N THR A 388 -31.94 -27.06 -48.08
CA THR A 388 -32.22 -28.21 -47.18
C THR A 388 -31.47 -29.52 -47.44
N THR A 389 -31.03 -30.19 -46.36
CA THR A 389 -31.31 -31.62 -46.02
C THR A 389 -30.66 -31.93 -44.67
N GLU A 390 -31.43 -32.01 -43.58
CA GLU A 390 -32.00 -33.23 -42.97
C GLU A 390 -31.01 -34.31 -42.48
N HIS A 391 -31.13 -34.54 -41.16
CA HIS A 391 -31.15 -35.82 -40.43
C HIS A 391 -29.86 -36.58 -40.03
N GLN A 392 -29.77 -36.75 -38.70
CA GLN A 392 -29.35 -37.93 -37.92
C GLN A 392 -27.92 -38.46 -38.10
N PHE A 393 -27.10 -38.41 -37.04
CA PHE A 393 -27.14 -39.34 -35.89
C PHE A 393 -26.50 -38.70 -34.65
#